data_AF-A0A0M8N139-F1
#
_entry.id   AF-A0A0M8N139-F1
#
_cell.length_a   1.000
_cell.length_b   1.000
_cell.length_c   1.000
_cell.angle_alpha   90.00
_cell.angle_beta   90.00
_cell.angle_gamma   90.00
#
_symmetry.space_group_name_H-M   'P 1'
#
loop_
_entity.id
_entity.type
_entity.pdbx_description
1 polymer ?
#
loop_
_entity_poly.entity_id
_entity_poly.type
_entity_poly.pdbx_seq_one_letter_code
_entity_poly.pdbx_strand_id
1 'polypeptide(L)'
;MPSLFRKGRRGRPSTSTSTLPTLDGHGEEQAEVRSLSTAPSVASTAPLDCALSPAPSSSSTLTPFSASKCLQIETLGRPLLALPFCPRPATSIIVYSVDDAGRVGPAAYQSVRAPAPGSGSGSGSGPGSSGSASASASASASASASASGPPAGSRVLLRAGERHPVCTTTYRFGPGRSPKIQLCGALACDDEFAVRSKGLATRSQVLRTHLGTFQWRYTSRKEKRRGRGAQSSQSHSHSHSHDPSSDANDRSDTTVLVLDKITLLALEGGRQEKERRQVARLVRSAEPRAEGADKDKDKEKDKDKDKDKDKSKSKSKSKSKGKDKGKDKTKSKSKWTAGGRLMMDLGDWADRKPQVVEQVEALIVASCLVMLKKERDRRRMNQSIMMGGSSGGGR
;
A
#
# COMPACT_ATOMS: atom_id res chain seq x y z
N MET A 1 -25.36 64.19 -20.28
CA MET A 1 -24.53 63.23 -21.03
C MET A 1 -24.35 61.95 -20.21
N PRO A 2 -25.17 60.91 -20.40
CA PRO A 2 -24.90 59.57 -19.86
C PRO A 2 -24.48 58.58 -20.97
N SER A 3 -23.37 57.89 -20.73
CA SER A 3 -22.82 56.88 -21.63
C SER A 3 -23.48 55.51 -21.45
N LEU A 4 -24.03 54.99 -22.55
CA LEU A 4 -24.55 53.64 -22.74
C LEU A 4 -23.44 52.59 -22.62
N PHE A 5 -23.64 51.54 -21.81
CA PHE A 5 -22.86 50.31 -21.93
C PHE A 5 -23.76 49.12 -22.29
N ARG A 6 -23.50 48.59 -23.49
CA ARG A 6 -24.19 47.47 -24.14
C ARG A 6 -23.86 46.13 -23.48
N LYS A 7 -24.90 45.30 -23.35
CA LYS A 7 -24.88 43.91 -22.89
C LYS A 7 -24.50 42.99 -24.07
N GLY A 8 -23.32 42.36 -24.01
CA GLY A 8 -22.87 41.39 -25.01
C GLY A 8 -23.25 39.96 -24.64
N ARG A 9 -24.06 39.30 -25.49
CA ARG A 9 -24.28 37.84 -25.51
C ARG A 9 -23.24 37.18 -26.43
N ARG A 10 -22.55 36.14 -25.97
CA ARG A 10 -21.83 35.10 -26.75
C ARG A 10 -21.82 33.83 -25.88
N GLY A 11 -21.95 32.59 -26.34
CA GLY A 11 -22.17 31.96 -27.64
C GLY A 11 -22.37 30.46 -27.37
N ARG A 12 -23.21 29.79 -28.18
CA ARG A 12 -23.46 28.33 -28.13
C ARG A 12 -22.21 27.56 -28.62
N PRO A 13 -21.89 26.39 -28.03
CA PRO A 13 -20.96 25.45 -28.65
C PRO A 13 -21.65 24.65 -29.77
N SER A 14 -20.98 24.56 -30.91
CA SER A 14 -21.33 23.75 -32.08
C SER A 14 -20.99 22.27 -31.87
N THR A 15 -21.93 21.42 -32.26
CA THR A 15 -21.79 19.96 -32.40
C THR A 15 -20.95 19.66 -33.63
N SER A 16 -19.81 18.99 -33.44
CA SER A 16 -19.04 18.38 -34.53
C SER A 16 -19.50 16.94 -34.77
N THR A 17 -20.07 16.73 -35.95
CA THR A 17 -20.44 15.43 -36.50
C THR A 17 -19.17 14.69 -36.94
N SER A 18 -18.94 13.49 -36.40
CA SER A 18 -17.81 12.64 -36.72
C SER A 18 -18.18 11.70 -37.87
N THR A 19 -17.59 11.93 -39.05
CA THR A 19 -17.71 11.08 -40.23
C THR A 19 -16.78 9.87 -40.08
N LEU A 20 -17.33 8.67 -40.23
CA LEU A 20 -16.59 7.40 -40.26
C LEU A 20 -15.95 7.19 -41.64
N PRO A 21 -14.73 6.63 -41.74
CA PRO A 21 -14.21 6.12 -42.99
C PRO A 21 -14.70 4.70 -43.26
N THR A 22 -15.28 4.52 -44.45
CA THR A 22 -15.53 3.25 -45.13
C THR A 22 -14.20 2.62 -45.51
N LEU A 23 -13.98 1.36 -45.14
CA LEU A 23 -12.84 0.54 -45.55
C LEU A 23 -13.42 -0.68 -46.28
N ASP A 24 -13.49 -0.56 -47.60
CA ASP A 24 -13.63 -1.69 -48.54
C ASP A 24 -12.26 -2.35 -48.73
N GLY A 25 -12.22 -3.68 -48.73
CA GLY A 25 -10.99 -4.43 -48.96
C GLY A 25 -11.21 -5.94 -48.89
N HIS A 26 -11.64 -6.48 -50.04
CA HIS A 26 -11.78 -7.89 -50.39
C HIS A 26 -10.60 -8.79 -49.98
N GLY A 27 -10.92 -10.02 -49.59
CA GLY A 27 -9.98 -11.14 -49.46
C GLY A 27 -10.73 -12.42 -49.10
N GLU A 28 -11.34 -13.04 -50.11
CA GLU A 28 -11.94 -14.37 -50.00
C GLU A 28 -10.83 -15.42 -49.85
N GLU A 29 -10.84 -16.17 -48.76
CA GLU A 29 -10.22 -17.49 -48.69
C GLU A 29 -11.27 -18.48 -48.18
N GLN A 30 -11.68 -19.35 -49.09
CA GLN A 30 -12.67 -20.39 -48.88
C GLN A 30 -12.04 -21.50 -48.04
N ALA A 31 -12.53 -21.68 -46.81
CA ALA A 31 -12.30 -22.90 -46.03
C ALA A 31 -13.58 -23.72 -45.99
N GLU A 32 -13.61 -24.72 -46.87
CA GLU A 32 -14.59 -25.80 -46.97
C GLU A 32 -14.70 -26.56 -45.63
N VAL A 33 -15.79 -26.34 -44.88
CA VAL A 33 -16.17 -27.22 -43.77
C VAL A 33 -17.33 -28.11 -44.20
N ARG A 34 -16.97 -29.37 -44.45
CA ARG A 34 -17.84 -30.49 -44.78
C ARG A 34 -18.98 -30.65 -43.76
N SER A 35 -20.18 -30.77 -44.29
CA SER A 35 -21.39 -31.20 -43.61
C SER A 35 -21.39 -32.71 -43.36
N LEU A 36 -21.72 -33.12 -42.14
CA LEU A 36 -22.30 -34.42 -41.76
C LEU A 36 -23.24 -34.09 -40.57
N SER A 37 -24.59 -34.13 -40.63
CA SER A 37 -25.49 -35.27 -40.87
C SER A 37 -25.16 -36.44 -39.93
N THR A 38 -26.03 -37.09 -39.15
CA THR A 38 -27.47 -37.10 -38.85
C THR A 38 -27.65 -38.00 -37.60
N ALA A 39 -28.63 -37.70 -36.73
CA ALA A 39 -29.39 -38.48 -35.72
C ALA A 39 -29.06 -39.99 -35.45
N PRO A 40 -29.38 -40.61 -34.26
CA PRO A 40 -30.65 -40.44 -33.56
C PRO A 40 -30.70 -40.52 -32.02
N SER A 41 -31.89 -40.14 -31.55
CA SER A 41 -32.47 -40.25 -30.21
C SER A 41 -32.35 -41.63 -29.58
N VAL A 42 -32.08 -41.66 -28.28
CA VAL A 42 -32.54 -42.73 -27.39
C VAL A 42 -33.13 -42.08 -26.14
N ALA A 43 -34.43 -42.29 -25.98
CA ALA A 43 -35.18 -41.98 -24.79
C ALA A 43 -34.75 -42.91 -23.65
N SER A 44 -34.44 -42.35 -22.48
CA SER A 44 -34.45 -43.08 -21.22
C SER A 44 -35.12 -42.24 -20.15
N THR A 45 -36.37 -42.56 -19.90
CA THR A 45 -37.22 -42.03 -18.84
C THR A 45 -36.70 -42.57 -17.50
N ALA A 46 -36.19 -41.70 -16.64
CA ALA A 46 -35.96 -42.00 -15.22
C ALA A 46 -37.00 -41.24 -14.37
N PRO A 47 -37.50 -41.85 -13.29
CA PRO A 47 -38.57 -41.27 -12.49
C PRO A 47 -38.07 -40.07 -11.67
N LEU A 48 -38.92 -39.05 -11.63
CA LEU A 48 -38.77 -37.83 -10.85
C LEU A 48 -38.90 -38.15 -9.36
N ASP A 49 -37.78 -38.10 -8.64
CA ASP A 49 -37.79 -37.82 -7.20
C ASP A 49 -37.52 -36.32 -7.00
N CYS A 50 -38.61 -35.57 -6.86
CA CYS A 50 -38.61 -34.16 -6.48
C CYS A 50 -38.23 -34.01 -5.00
N ALA A 51 -36.95 -34.20 -4.68
CA ALA A 51 -36.38 -33.65 -3.46
C ALA A 51 -36.09 -32.16 -3.70
N LEU A 52 -36.90 -31.30 -3.08
CA LEU A 52 -36.68 -29.86 -2.97
C LEU A 52 -35.32 -29.59 -2.30
N SER A 53 -34.25 -29.64 -3.09
CA SER A 53 -32.93 -29.19 -2.66
C SER A 53 -33.00 -27.68 -2.52
N PRO A 54 -32.70 -27.11 -1.32
CA PRO A 54 -32.75 -25.67 -1.13
C PRO A 54 -31.78 -25.04 -2.13
N ALA A 55 -32.31 -24.21 -3.03
CA ALA A 55 -31.52 -23.46 -3.99
C ALA A 55 -30.33 -22.84 -3.24
N PRO A 56 -29.07 -23.12 -3.64
CA PRO A 56 -27.92 -22.51 -3.00
C PRO A 56 -28.03 -21.03 -3.26
N SER A 57 -28.60 -20.31 -2.29
CA SER A 57 -28.57 -18.86 -2.27
C SER A 57 -27.12 -18.48 -2.51
N SER A 58 -26.88 -17.77 -3.61
CA SER A 58 -25.60 -17.40 -4.18
C SER A 58 -24.87 -16.39 -3.28
N SER A 59 -24.67 -16.80 -2.03
CA SER A 59 -23.74 -16.19 -1.11
C SER A 59 -22.37 -16.61 -1.61
N SER A 60 -21.80 -15.75 -2.45
CA SER A 60 -20.43 -15.84 -2.94
C SER A 60 -19.52 -16.34 -1.82
N THR A 61 -19.16 -17.62 -1.86
CA THR A 61 -18.30 -18.28 -0.88
C THR A 61 -16.90 -17.73 -1.14
N LEU A 62 -16.62 -16.58 -0.52
CA LEU A 62 -15.31 -15.95 -0.61
C LEU A 62 -14.29 -16.97 -0.14
N THR A 63 -13.41 -17.38 -1.05
CA THR A 63 -12.31 -18.27 -0.70
C THR A 63 -11.53 -17.66 0.46
N PRO A 64 -11.25 -18.44 1.51
CA PRO A 64 -10.53 -17.93 2.66
C PRO A 64 -9.16 -17.44 2.22
N PHE A 65 -8.77 -16.26 2.68
CA PHE A 65 -7.45 -15.69 2.39
C PHE A 65 -6.39 -16.48 3.15
N SER A 66 -5.52 -17.20 2.43
CA SER A 66 -4.37 -17.93 2.98
C SER A 66 -3.07 -17.19 2.66
N ALA A 67 -2.42 -16.62 3.67
CA ALA A 67 -1.19 -15.86 3.47
C ALA A 67 0.00 -16.80 3.27
N SER A 68 0.47 -16.92 2.04
CA SER A 68 1.69 -17.66 1.68
C SER A 68 3.00 -16.94 2.07
N LYS A 69 2.98 -15.60 2.16
CA LYS A 69 4.16 -14.81 2.45
C LYS A 69 3.81 -13.59 3.31
N CYS A 70 4.63 -13.34 4.33
CA CYS A 70 4.48 -12.21 5.24
C CYS A 70 5.71 -11.30 5.21
N LEU A 71 5.48 -9.99 5.13
CA LEU A 71 6.52 -8.97 5.10
C LEU A 71 6.21 -7.86 6.13
N GLN A 72 7.25 -7.38 6.83
CA GLN A 72 7.15 -6.26 7.75
C GLN A 72 7.72 -5.01 7.07
N ILE A 73 6.86 -4.01 6.83
CA ILE A 73 7.28 -2.74 6.23
C ILE A 73 7.64 -1.77 7.34
N GLU A 74 8.91 -1.39 7.43
CA GLU A 74 9.35 -0.36 8.36
C GLU A 74 9.52 0.97 7.65
N THR A 75 8.78 1.96 8.13
CA THR A 75 8.98 3.34 7.71
C THR A 75 9.42 4.14 8.92
N LEU A 76 10.58 4.78 8.81
CA LEU A 76 11.03 5.74 9.81
C LEU A 76 9.94 6.80 9.97
N GLY A 77 9.32 6.81 11.16
CA GLY A 77 8.30 7.77 11.52
C GLY A 77 8.79 9.18 11.25
N ARG A 78 7.99 9.95 10.51
CA ARG A 78 8.29 11.38 10.32
C ARG A 78 7.63 12.17 11.45
N PRO A 79 8.29 13.22 11.97
CA PRO A 79 7.65 14.12 12.92
C PRO A 79 6.36 14.69 12.32
N LEU A 80 5.32 14.83 13.13
CA LEU A 80 3.99 15.30 12.72
C LEU A 80 4.02 16.74 12.18
N LEU A 81 5.00 17.53 12.61
CA LEU A 81 5.28 18.88 12.14
C LEU A 81 6.60 18.84 11.37
N ALA A 82 6.53 18.87 10.04
CA ALA A 82 7.69 19.06 9.18
C ALA A 82 7.51 20.38 8.44
N LEU A 83 8.55 21.21 8.46
CA LEU A 83 8.53 22.53 7.79
C LEU A 83 8.22 22.38 6.29
N PRO A 84 7.53 23.37 5.69
CA PRO A 84 7.09 23.32 4.29
C PRO A 84 8.22 23.32 3.26
N PHE A 85 9.47 23.62 3.65
CA PHE A 85 10.61 23.75 2.74
C PHE A 85 11.60 22.56 2.86
N CYS A 86 11.48 21.62 1.90
CA CYS A 86 12.54 20.87 1.20
C CYS A 86 13.64 20.09 2.00
N PRO A 87 14.32 19.09 1.38
CA PRO A 87 14.04 17.70 1.68
C PRO A 87 15.18 17.00 2.43
N ARG A 88 14.95 16.42 3.62
CA ARG A 88 15.90 15.45 4.21
C ARG A 88 15.23 14.30 4.97
N PRO A 89 15.91 13.15 5.12
CA PRO A 89 16.96 12.55 4.30
C PRO A 89 16.39 11.44 3.38
N ALA A 90 17.29 10.83 2.61
CA ALA A 90 17.09 9.62 1.83
C ALA A 90 16.75 8.42 2.74
N THR A 91 15.60 8.44 3.39
CA THR A 91 15.19 7.29 4.20
C THR A 91 14.75 6.18 3.26
N SER A 92 15.63 5.19 3.12
CA SER A 92 15.27 3.88 2.59
C SER A 92 14.11 3.35 3.42
N ILE A 93 13.13 2.76 2.74
CA ILE A 93 12.10 1.97 3.41
C ILE A 93 12.59 0.54 3.34
N ILE A 94 12.80 -0.09 4.49
CA ILE A 94 13.22 -1.48 4.57
C ILE A 94 11.98 -2.35 4.74
N VAL A 95 11.92 -3.43 3.98
CA VAL A 95 10.87 -4.43 4.05
C VAL A 95 11.55 -5.71 4.49
N TYR A 96 11.20 -6.20 5.66
CA TYR A 96 11.76 -7.42 6.23
C TYR A 96 10.87 -8.61 5.92
N SER A 97 11.48 -9.77 5.78
CA SER A 97 10.78 -11.05 5.82
C SER A 97 10.17 -11.26 7.21
N VAL A 98 9.09 -12.03 7.27
CA VAL A 98 8.46 -12.43 8.52
C VAL A 98 8.21 -13.92 8.43
N ASP A 99 8.66 -14.67 9.44
CA ASP A 99 8.45 -16.11 9.52
C ASP A 99 6.99 -16.46 9.89
N ASP A 100 6.65 -17.75 9.83
CA ASP A 100 5.30 -18.22 10.17
C ASP A 100 4.96 -18.03 11.65
N ALA A 101 5.99 -17.97 12.52
CA ALA A 101 5.84 -17.59 13.93
C ALA A 101 5.62 -16.08 14.14
N GLY A 102 5.67 -15.28 13.08
CA GLY A 102 5.46 -13.85 13.09
C GLY A 102 6.65 -13.01 13.53
N ARG A 103 7.83 -13.60 13.71
CA ARG A 103 9.09 -12.92 14.02
C ARG A 103 9.64 -12.24 12.77
N VAL A 104 10.27 -11.09 12.98
CA VAL A 104 10.87 -10.31 11.88
C VAL A 104 12.23 -10.93 11.53
N GLY A 105 12.38 -11.36 10.28
CA GLY A 105 13.59 -11.95 9.73
C GLY A 105 14.49 -10.92 9.03
N PRO A 106 15.41 -11.37 8.15
CA PRO A 106 16.30 -10.48 7.41
C PRO A 106 15.53 -9.54 6.47
N ALA A 107 16.18 -8.45 6.06
CA ALA A 107 15.66 -7.57 5.02
C ALA A 107 15.40 -8.39 3.74
N ALA A 108 14.21 -8.21 3.16
CA ALA A 108 13.80 -8.82 1.89
C ALA A 108 13.87 -7.80 0.75
N TYR A 109 13.45 -6.56 1.02
CA TYR A 109 13.54 -5.46 0.05
C TYR A 109 14.01 -4.16 0.69
N GLN A 110 14.65 -3.33 -0.13
CA GLN A 110 15.01 -1.96 0.21
C GLN A 110 14.48 -1.01 -0.87
N SER A 111 13.59 -0.10 -0.48
CA SER A 111 13.12 0.97 -1.34
C SER A 111 13.95 2.23 -1.13
N VAL A 112 14.84 2.51 -2.08
CA VAL A 112 15.74 3.67 -2.10
C VAL A 112 15.21 4.74 -3.05
N ARG A 113 15.67 5.98 -2.89
CA ARG A 113 15.34 7.07 -3.81
C ARG A 113 16.16 6.89 -5.10
N ALA A 114 15.53 7.09 -6.25
CA ALA A 114 16.27 7.07 -7.51
C ALA A 114 17.33 8.18 -7.51
N PRO A 115 18.58 7.92 -7.95
CA PRO A 115 19.59 8.95 -8.05
C PRO A 115 19.10 10.05 -8.98
N ALA A 116 19.27 11.31 -8.56
CA ALA A 116 18.99 12.44 -9.44
C ALA A 116 20.06 12.45 -10.55
N PRO A 117 19.68 12.49 -11.84
CA PRO A 117 20.65 12.63 -12.90
C PRO A 117 21.31 13.99 -12.76
N GLY A 118 22.64 14.00 -12.70
CA GLY A 118 23.42 15.21 -12.42
C GLY A 118 23.97 15.29 -10.99
N SER A 119 23.63 14.36 -10.09
CA SER A 119 24.32 14.23 -8.79
C SER A 119 25.63 13.43 -8.89
N GLY A 120 26.13 13.17 -10.10
CA GLY A 120 27.48 12.67 -10.28
C GLY A 120 28.44 13.73 -9.74
N SER A 121 28.89 13.54 -8.50
CA SER A 121 30.03 14.25 -7.94
C SER A 121 31.22 13.91 -8.82
N GLY A 122 31.44 14.71 -9.86
CA GLY A 122 32.65 14.72 -10.66
C GLY A 122 33.84 15.03 -9.74
N SER A 123 34.33 13.99 -9.09
CA SER A 123 35.66 13.93 -8.46
C SER A 123 36.42 12.82 -9.17
N GLY A 124 36.43 12.90 -10.50
CA GLY A 124 37.35 12.18 -11.36
C GLY A 124 38.61 13.01 -11.54
N SER A 125 39.43 13.07 -10.50
CA SER A 125 40.87 13.34 -10.67
C SER A 125 41.55 11.97 -10.64
N GLY A 126 41.86 11.45 -11.82
CA GLY A 126 42.61 10.21 -12.00
C GLY A 126 43.25 10.22 -13.40
N PRO A 127 44.58 10.23 -13.51
CA PRO A 127 45.30 10.39 -14.77
C PRO A 127 45.34 9.08 -15.56
N GLY A 128 45.63 9.20 -16.85
CA GLY A 128 45.43 8.16 -17.84
C GLY A 128 46.23 6.88 -17.64
N SER A 129 45.65 5.81 -18.17
CA SER A 129 46.41 4.66 -18.68
C SER A 129 45.59 4.03 -19.81
N SER A 130 46.09 4.20 -21.03
CA SER A 130 45.66 3.52 -22.25
C SER A 130 45.84 2.01 -22.12
N GLY A 131 44.77 1.25 -22.31
CA GLY A 131 44.82 -0.21 -22.34
C GLY A 131 43.58 -0.77 -23.05
N SER A 132 43.76 -1.16 -24.30
CA SER A 132 42.80 -1.82 -25.18
C SER A 132 42.43 -3.23 -24.70
N ALA A 133 41.14 -3.58 -24.67
CA ALA A 133 40.60 -4.80 -25.29
C ALA A 133 39.10 -5.00 -25.01
N SER A 134 38.40 -5.31 -26.09
CA SER A 134 37.09 -5.93 -26.29
C SER A 134 36.47 -6.78 -25.17
N ALA A 135 35.18 -6.57 -24.88
CA ALA A 135 34.16 -7.63 -24.92
C ALA A 135 32.74 -7.06 -24.79
N SER A 136 31.85 -7.64 -25.59
CA SER A 136 30.44 -7.37 -25.81
C SER A 136 29.54 -7.66 -24.60
N ALA A 137 28.66 -6.71 -24.26
CA ALA A 137 27.41 -6.97 -23.57
C ALA A 137 26.35 -5.95 -24.03
N SER A 138 25.51 -6.36 -24.97
CA SER A 138 24.35 -5.62 -25.46
C SER A 138 23.21 -5.69 -24.44
N ALA A 139 23.19 -4.76 -23.49
CA ALA A 139 22.00 -4.44 -22.70
C ALA A 139 21.30 -3.24 -23.34
N SER A 140 20.39 -3.52 -24.29
CA SER A 140 19.50 -2.53 -24.88
C SER A 140 18.40 -2.14 -23.88
N ALA A 141 18.76 -1.31 -22.90
CA ALA A 141 17.76 -0.57 -22.14
C ALA A 141 17.21 0.52 -23.06
N SER A 142 16.00 0.32 -23.57
CA SER A 142 15.20 1.31 -24.30
C SER A 142 14.77 2.45 -23.36
N ALA A 143 15.74 3.26 -22.97
CA ALA A 143 15.52 4.50 -22.25
C ALA A 143 14.86 5.49 -23.21
N SER A 144 13.53 5.57 -23.17
CA SER A 144 12.78 6.69 -23.76
C SER A 144 13.23 7.97 -23.07
N ALA A 145 14.19 8.64 -23.69
CA ALA A 145 14.89 9.80 -23.19
C ALA A 145 13.99 11.04 -23.21
N SER A 146 13.09 11.16 -22.23
CA SER A 146 12.63 12.49 -21.82
C SER A 146 13.79 13.14 -21.07
N ALA A 147 14.39 14.19 -21.63
CA ALA A 147 15.55 14.92 -21.08
C ALA A 147 15.36 15.50 -19.66
N SER A 148 14.17 15.37 -19.06
CA SER A 148 13.96 15.62 -17.64
C SER A 148 14.26 14.36 -16.83
N GLY A 149 15.21 14.46 -15.90
CA GLY A 149 15.50 13.36 -14.97
C GLY A 149 14.29 12.79 -14.21
N PRO A 150 14.42 11.60 -13.59
CA PRO A 150 13.39 11.05 -12.73
C PRO A 150 12.92 12.10 -11.71
N PRO A 151 11.60 12.28 -11.54
CA PRO A 151 11.07 13.25 -10.60
C PRO A 151 11.55 12.94 -9.18
N ALA A 152 11.64 13.95 -8.32
CA ALA A 152 12.07 13.82 -6.93
C ALA A 152 11.18 12.89 -6.05
N GLY A 153 10.14 12.27 -6.60
CA GLY A 153 9.35 11.23 -5.94
C GLY A 153 9.73 9.81 -6.33
N SER A 154 10.58 9.62 -7.35
CA SER A 154 10.92 8.29 -7.87
C SER A 154 11.73 7.47 -6.88
N ARG A 155 11.39 6.18 -6.80
CA ARG A 155 12.03 5.20 -5.92
C ARG A 155 12.35 3.93 -6.69
N VAL A 156 13.47 3.33 -6.30
CA VAL A 156 13.93 2.05 -6.80
C VAL A 156 13.73 1.03 -5.68
N LEU A 157 13.18 -0.12 -6.02
CA LEU A 157 13.03 -1.27 -5.14
C LEU A 157 14.14 -2.27 -5.47
N LEU A 158 15.01 -2.51 -4.50
CA LEU A 158 16.09 -3.49 -4.55
C LEU A 158 15.66 -4.70 -3.71
N ARG A 159 15.94 -5.92 -4.18
CA ARG A 159 15.89 -7.10 -3.34
C ARG A 159 17.15 -7.13 -2.47
N ALA A 160 17.03 -7.62 -1.25
CA ALA A 160 18.17 -7.67 -0.34
C ALA A 160 19.30 -8.53 -0.94
N GLY A 161 20.53 -8.02 -0.87
CA GLY A 161 21.71 -8.64 -1.46
C GLY A 161 21.90 -8.36 -2.96
N GLU A 162 20.88 -7.87 -3.66
CA GLU A 162 20.97 -7.57 -5.09
C GLU A 162 21.33 -6.10 -5.33
N ARG A 163 22.23 -5.86 -6.28
CA ARG A 163 22.57 -4.50 -6.73
C ARG A 163 21.59 -3.96 -7.77
N HIS A 164 20.86 -4.86 -8.44
CA HIS A 164 20.03 -4.52 -9.59
C HIS A 164 18.60 -4.18 -9.13
N PRO A 165 17.98 -3.16 -9.73
CA PRO A 165 16.60 -2.83 -9.45
C PRO A 165 15.67 -3.97 -9.88
N VAL A 166 14.76 -4.34 -9.00
CA VAL A 166 13.69 -5.31 -9.28
C VAL A 166 12.45 -4.57 -9.81
N CYS A 167 12.24 -3.36 -9.30
CA CYS A 167 11.15 -2.50 -9.72
C CYS A 167 11.53 -1.03 -9.53
N THR A 168 11.10 -0.17 -10.44
CA THR A 168 11.14 1.28 -10.27
C THR A 168 9.73 1.84 -10.17
N THR A 169 9.58 2.86 -9.34
CA THR A 169 8.31 3.57 -9.16
C THR A 169 8.54 5.04 -9.44
N THR A 170 7.74 5.61 -10.33
CA THR A 170 7.79 7.02 -10.70
C THR A 170 6.60 7.74 -10.09
N TYR A 171 6.87 8.61 -9.12
CA TYR A 171 5.84 9.39 -8.43
C TYR A 171 6.04 10.87 -8.70
N ARG A 172 5.07 11.49 -9.38
CA ARG A 172 5.03 12.94 -9.60
C ARG A 172 3.94 13.52 -8.72
N PHE A 173 4.31 14.45 -7.86
CA PHE A 173 3.33 15.17 -7.05
C PHE A 173 2.50 16.10 -7.95
N GLY A 174 1.17 16.14 -7.74
CA GLY A 174 0.26 17.00 -8.48
C GLY A 174 -0.99 16.27 -9.01
N PRO A 175 -2.05 17.02 -9.35
CA PRO A 175 -3.27 16.46 -9.95
C PRO A 175 -2.97 15.83 -11.31
N GLY A 176 -3.71 14.77 -11.67
CA GLY A 176 -3.59 14.07 -12.96
C GLY A 176 -2.33 13.23 -13.15
N ARG A 177 -1.36 13.31 -12.23
CA ARG A 177 -0.09 12.57 -12.34
C ARG A 177 -0.14 11.27 -11.57
N SER A 178 -0.69 10.24 -12.21
CA SER A 178 -0.76 8.90 -11.62
C SER A 178 0.65 8.32 -11.41
N PRO A 179 0.93 7.71 -10.25
CA PRO A 179 2.19 6.99 -10.06
C PRO A 179 2.31 5.87 -11.08
N LYS A 180 3.54 5.60 -11.51
CA LYS A 180 3.84 4.51 -12.44
C LYS A 180 4.78 3.51 -11.79
N ILE A 181 4.63 2.23 -12.13
CA ILE A 181 5.43 1.11 -11.64
C ILE A 181 5.99 0.39 -12.85
N GLN A 182 7.30 0.17 -12.88
CA GLN A 182 7.97 -0.57 -13.95
C GLN A 182 8.78 -1.70 -13.31
N LEU A 183 8.63 -2.92 -13.82
CA LEU A 183 9.46 -4.06 -13.39
C LEU A 183 10.81 -4.01 -14.13
N CYS A 184 11.88 -4.46 -13.50
CA CYS A 184 13.24 -4.30 -14.00
C CYS A 184 14.03 -5.62 -13.98
N GLY A 185 15.11 -5.68 -14.75
CA GLY A 185 16.00 -6.83 -14.82
C GLY A 185 15.33 -8.06 -15.43
N ALA A 186 15.59 -9.25 -14.87
CA ALA A 186 14.99 -10.51 -15.31
C ALA A 186 13.45 -10.56 -15.14
N LEU A 187 12.89 -9.61 -14.40
CA LEU A 187 11.44 -9.48 -14.19
C LEU A 187 10.79 -8.50 -15.18
N ALA A 188 11.58 -7.82 -16.02
CA ALA A 188 11.06 -6.86 -16.98
C ALA A 188 10.33 -7.59 -18.11
N CYS A 189 9.09 -7.17 -18.37
CA CYS A 189 8.34 -7.49 -19.58
C CYS A 189 8.12 -6.24 -20.44
N ASP A 190 9.03 -5.25 -20.33
CA ASP A 190 8.91 -3.90 -20.93
C ASP A 190 7.63 -3.11 -20.55
N ASP A 191 6.88 -3.60 -19.57
CA ASP A 191 5.61 -3.01 -19.19
C ASP A 191 5.75 -1.93 -18.09
N GLU A 192 5.13 -0.78 -18.34
CA GLU A 192 4.95 0.31 -17.38
C GLU A 192 3.47 0.39 -16.94
N PHE A 193 3.22 0.19 -15.64
CA PHE A 193 1.88 0.14 -15.08
C PHE A 193 1.50 1.44 -14.37
N ALA A 194 0.43 2.09 -14.82
CA ALA A 194 -0.11 3.28 -14.14
C ALA A 194 -1.04 2.88 -12.97
N VAL A 195 -0.78 3.43 -11.78
CA VAL A 195 -1.64 3.30 -10.60
C VAL A 195 -2.73 4.36 -10.63
N ARG A 196 -3.91 3.99 -11.14
CA ARG A 196 -5.03 4.91 -11.37
C ARG A 196 -5.99 4.93 -10.19
N SER A 197 -6.47 6.13 -9.81
CA SER A 197 -7.59 6.24 -8.86
C SER A 197 -8.89 5.81 -9.54
N LYS A 198 -9.74 5.06 -8.84
CA LYS A 198 -11.05 4.62 -9.39
C LYS A 198 -12.06 5.78 -9.54
N GLY A 199 -11.89 6.85 -8.78
CA GLY A 199 -12.75 8.03 -8.82
C GLY A 199 -12.24 9.12 -7.87
N LEU A 200 -12.73 10.35 -8.02
CA LEU A 200 -12.27 11.53 -7.28
C LEU A 200 -12.50 11.43 -5.77
N ALA A 201 -13.65 10.89 -5.35
CA ALA A 201 -14.00 10.72 -3.94
C ALA A 201 -13.49 9.40 -3.34
N THR A 202 -13.04 8.45 -4.18
CA THR A 202 -12.68 7.11 -3.71
C THR A 202 -11.18 7.02 -3.43
N ARG A 203 -10.82 6.32 -2.36
CA ARG A 203 -9.41 6.03 -2.05
C ARG A 203 -8.88 4.79 -2.79
N SER A 204 -9.73 4.10 -3.54
CA SER A 204 -9.41 2.87 -4.25
C SER A 204 -8.48 3.15 -5.43
N GLN A 205 -7.50 2.27 -5.62
CA GLN A 205 -6.54 2.35 -6.73
C GLN A 205 -6.61 1.08 -7.56
N VAL A 206 -6.51 1.22 -8.88
CA VAL A 206 -6.53 0.12 -9.84
C VAL A 206 -5.20 0.09 -10.59
N LEU A 207 -4.68 -1.12 -10.75
CA LEU A 207 -3.48 -1.41 -11.51
C LEU A 207 -3.86 -2.44 -12.57
N ARG A 208 -3.55 -2.19 -13.84
CA ARG A 208 -3.74 -3.14 -14.93
C ARG A 208 -2.36 -3.56 -15.43
N THR A 209 -2.15 -4.86 -15.49
CA THR A 209 -0.86 -5.48 -15.83
C THR A 209 -1.07 -6.71 -16.70
N HIS A 210 -0.02 -7.25 -17.30
CA HIS A 210 -0.05 -8.56 -17.96
C HIS A 210 -0.36 -9.72 -17.00
N LEU A 211 -0.13 -9.53 -15.70
CA LEU A 211 -0.46 -10.49 -14.64
C LEU A 211 -1.93 -10.43 -14.19
N GLY A 212 -2.71 -9.49 -14.73
CA GLY A 212 -4.11 -9.27 -14.43
C GLY A 212 -4.44 -7.85 -13.96
N THR A 213 -5.70 -7.66 -13.53
CA THR A 213 -6.17 -6.40 -12.96
C THR A 213 -6.21 -6.50 -11.44
N PHE A 214 -5.58 -5.55 -10.77
CA PHE A 214 -5.52 -5.48 -9.31
C PHE A 214 -6.20 -4.22 -8.79
N GLN A 215 -6.83 -4.29 -7.62
CA GLN A 215 -7.48 -3.17 -6.97
C GLN A 215 -7.13 -3.09 -5.48
N TRP A 216 -6.43 -2.03 -5.08
CA TRP A 216 -6.33 -1.65 -3.68
C TRP A 216 -7.62 -0.99 -3.20
N ARG A 217 -8.14 -1.45 -2.06
CA ARG A 217 -9.27 -0.84 -1.34
C ARG A 217 -9.05 -0.90 0.16
N TYR A 218 -9.76 -0.05 0.89
CA TYR A 218 -9.86 -0.17 2.33
C TYR A 218 -10.93 -1.21 2.68
N THR A 219 -10.68 -2.03 3.70
CA THR A 219 -11.71 -2.93 4.22
C THR A 219 -12.93 -2.14 4.67
N SER A 220 -14.12 -2.64 4.37
CA SER A 220 -15.35 -2.03 4.88
C SER A 220 -15.48 -2.23 6.40
N ARG A 221 -16.29 -1.40 7.07
CA ARG A 221 -16.57 -1.58 8.51
C ARG A 221 -17.21 -2.94 8.80
N LYS A 222 -18.04 -3.46 7.88
CA LYS A 222 -18.67 -4.79 7.99
C LYS A 222 -17.62 -5.92 7.92
N GLU A 223 -16.68 -5.80 6.99
CA GLU A 223 -15.56 -6.74 6.83
C GLU A 223 -14.66 -6.76 8.07
N LYS A 224 -14.40 -5.59 8.67
CA LYS A 224 -13.65 -5.51 9.94
C LYS A 224 -14.37 -6.21 11.10
N ARG A 225 -15.71 -6.12 11.18
CA ARG A 225 -16.50 -6.80 12.23
C ARG A 225 -16.46 -8.32 12.09
N ARG A 226 -16.55 -8.84 10.86
CA ARG A 226 -16.47 -10.28 10.57
C ARG A 226 -15.11 -10.88 10.95
N GLY A 227 -14.03 -10.16 10.70
CA GLY A 227 -12.68 -10.63 11.06
C GLY A 227 -12.44 -10.78 12.56
N ARG A 228 -13.13 -10.02 13.41
CA ARG A 228 -13.00 -10.12 14.88
C ARG A 228 -13.73 -11.35 15.44
N GLY A 229 -14.93 -11.65 14.93
CA GLY A 229 -15.74 -12.75 15.44
C GLY A 229 -15.19 -14.15 15.16
N ALA A 230 -14.33 -14.30 14.15
CA ALA A 230 -13.71 -15.58 13.81
C ALA A 230 -12.42 -15.87 14.60
N GLN A 231 -11.77 -14.85 15.19
CA GLN A 231 -10.55 -15.05 15.98
C GLN A 231 -10.84 -15.36 17.45
N SER A 232 -11.99 -14.95 17.98
CA SER A 232 -12.38 -15.19 19.38
C SER A 232 -12.78 -16.63 19.68
N SER A 233 -13.00 -17.47 18.67
CA SER A 233 -13.50 -18.85 18.85
C SER A 233 -12.39 -19.91 19.03
N GLN A 234 -11.11 -19.55 18.96
CA GLN A 234 -10.00 -20.51 19.06
C GLN A 234 -9.19 -20.47 20.38
N SER A 235 -9.53 -19.57 21.31
CA SER A 235 -8.82 -19.44 22.60
C SER A 235 -9.77 -19.63 23.78
N HIS A 236 -10.16 -20.88 24.06
CA HIS A 236 -10.87 -21.24 25.29
C HIS A 236 -10.23 -22.44 25.97
N SER A 237 -9.32 -22.18 26.92
CA SER A 237 -9.11 -22.99 28.13
C SER A 237 -8.09 -22.33 29.09
N HIS A 238 -8.42 -21.17 29.65
CA HIS A 238 -7.86 -20.78 30.95
C HIS A 238 -8.86 -19.91 31.70
N SER A 239 -9.46 -20.50 32.73
CA SER A 239 -10.41 -19.89 33.65
C SER A 239 -9.71 -18.91 34.58
N HIS A 240 -9.81 -17.62 34.28
CA HIS A 240 -9.56 -16.57 35.28
C HIS A 240 -10.67 -15.53 35.20
N SER A 241 -11.43 -15.46 36.29
CA SER A 241 -12.56 -14.54 36.50
C SER A 241 -12.05 -13.10 36.56
N HIS A 242 -12.11 -12.39 35.43
CA HIS A 242 -11.88 -10.95 35.37
C HIS A 242 -13.13 -10.22 34.88
N ASP A 243 -13.49 -9.16 35.61
CA ASP A 243 -14.63 -8.28 35.43
C ASP A 243 -14.81 -7.76 33.98
N PRO A 244 -15.99 -7.93 33.34
CA PRO A 244 -16.23 -7.58 31.93
C PRO A 244 -16.53 -6.09 31.64
N SER A 245 -16.12 -5.14 32.50
CA SER A 245 -16.63 -3.75 32.41
C SER A 245 -15.71 -2.69 31.78
N SER A 246 -14.51 -3.03 31.26
CA SER A 246 -13.55 -2.01 30.77
C SER A 246 -13.17 -2.02 29.27
N ASP A 247 -13.66 -2.97 28.47
CA ASP A 247 -13.13 -3.23 27.11
C ASP A 247 -13.74 -2.40 25.95
N ALA A 248 -14.56 -1.39 26.24
CA ALA A 248 -15.19 -0.59 25.19
C ALA A 248 -14.23 0.32 24.41
N ASN A 249 -12.98 0.48 24.87
CA ASN A 249 -12.04 1.45 24.32
C ASN A 249 -10.87 0.86 23.52
N ASP A 250 -10.69 -0.46 23.43
CA ASP A 250 -9.70 -1.06 22.52
C ASP A 250 -10.22 -1.15 21.06
N ARG A 251 -10.69 0.00 20.58
CA ARG A 251 -10.84 0.29 19.16
C ARG A 251 -9.50 0.75 18.61
N SER A 252 -8.47 -0.10 18.74
CA SER A 252 -7.30 0.02 17.88
C SER A 252 -7.79 0.00 16.42
N ASP A 253 -7.87 1.20 15.83
CA ASP A 253 -8.34 1.47 14.47
C ASP A 253 -7.31 0.92 13.48
N THR A 254 -7.21 -0.41 13.42
CA THR A 254 -6.38 -1.10 12.45
C THR A 254 -6.94 -0.78 11.07
N THR A 255 -6.20 0.06 10.34
CA THR A 255 -6.52 0.35 8.96
C THR A 255 -5.97 -0.79 8.13
N VAL A 256 -6.90 -1.53 7.52
CA VAL A 256 -6.57 -2.67 6.69
C VAL A 256 -6.80 -2.26 5.24
N LEU A 257 -5.72 -2.29 4.48
CA LEU A 257 -5.72 -2.17 3.02
C LEU A 257 -5.73 -3.59 2.44
N VAL A 258 -6.61 -3.83 1.48
CA VAL A 258 -6.73 -5.11 0.79
C VAL A 258 -6.46 -4.89 -0.69
N LEU A 259 -5.70 -5.79 -1.28
CA LEU A 259 -5.48 -5.89 -2.72
C LEU A 259 -6.31 -7.06 -3.23
N ASP A 260 -7.27 -6.76 -4.10
CA ASP A 260 -8.03 -7.78 -4.82
C ASP A 260 -7.43 -7.97 -6.23
N LYS A 261 -7.30 -9.21 -6.69
CA LYS A 261 -7.20 -9.56 -8.10
C LYS A 261 -8.61 -9.66 -8.67
N ILE A 262 -8.81 -9.03 -9.82
CA ILE A 262 -10.09 -8.96 -10.52
C ILE A 262 -9.98 -9.82 -11.77
N THR A 263 -10.82 -10.85 -11.83
CA THR A 263 -10.98 -11.71 -13.02
C THR A 263 -12.35 -11.41 -13.64
N LEU A 264 -12.40 -11.30 -14.96
CA LEU A 264 -13.66 -11.24 -15.70
C LEU A 264 -13.94 -12.65 -16.20
N LEU A 265 -14.99 -13.27 -15.69
CA LEU A 265 -15.45 -14.59 -16.08
C LEU A 265 -16.52 -14.42 -17.15
N ALA A 266 -16.33 -15.10 -18.28
CA ALA A 266 -17.42 -15.27 -19.25
C ALA A 266 -18.33 -16.38 -18.75
N LEU A 267 -19.61 -16.06 -18.57
CA LEU A 267 -20.65 -17.02 -18.26
C LEU A 267 -21.37 -17.44 -19.54
N GLU A 268 -22.01 -18.60 -19.50
CA GLU A 268 -22.91 -19.06 -20.56
C GLU A 268 -23.99 -18.00 -20.85
N GLY A 269 -24.25 -17.76 -22.13
CA GLY A 269 -25.16 -16.70 -22.58
C GLY A 269 -24.53 -15.31 -22.72
N GLY A 270 -23.19 -15.22 -22.81
CA GLY A 270 -22.48 -13.98 -23.13
C GLY A 270 -22.44 -12.95 -21.98
N ARG A 271 -22.89 -13.33 -20.79
CA ARG A 271 -22.80 -12.49 -19.60
C ARG A 271 -21.36 -12.51 -19.08
N GLN A 272 -20.88 -11.38 -18.57
CA GLN A 272 -19.59 -11.30 -17.89
C GLN A 272 -19.80 -11.05 -16.41
N GLU A 273 -19.23 -11.92 -15.57
CA GLU A 273 -19.21 -11.74 -14.13
C GLU A 273 -17.82 -11.31 -13.66
N LYS A 274 -17.79 -10.42 -12.68
CA LYS A 274 -16.55 -9.91 -12.10
C LYS A 274 -16.26 -10.61 -10.80
N GLU A 275 -15.36 -11.57 -10.84
CA GLU A 275 -14.84 -12.23 -9.66
C GLU A 275 -13.75 -11.37 -8.99
N ARG A 276 -13.73 -11.35 -7.66
CA ARG A 276 -12.69 -10.70 -6.88
C ARG A 276 -12.10 -11.67 -5.88
N ARG A 277 -10.79 -11.89 -6.00
CA ARG A 277 -10.03 -12.68 -5.04
C ARG A 277 -9.08 -11.79 -4.27
N GLN A 278 -9.06 -11.92 -2.96
CA GLN A 278 -8.10 -11.20 -2.13
C GLN A 278 -6.71 -11.84 -2.30
N VAL A 279 -5.71 -11.04 -2.70
CA VAL A 279 -4.34 -11.52 -2.94
C VAL A 279 -3.30 -10.87 -2.02
N ALA A 280 -3.62 -9.72 -1.42
CA ALA A 280 -2.77 -9.16 -0.36
C ALA A 280 -3.56 -8.37 0.67
N ARG A 281 -2.99 -8.25 1.86
CA ARG A 281 -3.52 -7.50 2.99
C ARG A 281 -2.41 -6.75 3.71
N LEU A 282 -2.51 -5.44 3.78
CA LEU A 282 -1.65 -4.61 4.63
C LEU A 282 -2.41 -4.24 5.90
N VAL A 283 -1.97 -4.77 7.02
CA VAL A 283 -2.45 -4.42 8.36
C VAL A 283 -1.53 -3.37 8.95
N ARG A 284 -2.06 -2.18 9.19
CA ARG A 284 -1.32 -1.12 9.88
C ARG A 284 -1.68 -1.19 11.37
N SER A 285 -0.73 -1.60 12.19
CA SER A 285 -0.86 -1.45 13.64
C SER A 285 -0.77 0.04 13.97
N ALA A 286 -1.73 0.53 14.77
CA ALA A 286 -1.63 1.85 15.37
C ALA A 286 -0.62 1.86 16.52
N GLU A 287 -0.29 0.69 17.06
CA GLU A 287 0.57 0.60 18.22
C GLU A 287 2.04 0.85 17.93
N PRO A 288 2.70 1.70 18.73
CA PRO A 288 4.13 1.82 18.76
C PRO A 288 4.69 0.54 19.39
N ARG A 289 5.23 -0.38 18.57
CA ARG A 289 6.05 -1.47 19.11
C ARG A 289 7.34 -0.90 19.66
N ALA A 290 7.31 -0.63 20.96
CA ALA A 290 8.47 -0.56 21.82
C ALA A 290 8.19 -1.45 23.06
N GLU A 291 7.75 -2.68 22.83
CA GLU A 291 7.86 -3.74 23.83
C GLU A 291 9.25 -4.35 23.66
N GLY A 292 10.20 -3.88 24.45
CA GLY A 292 11.59 -4.35 24.37
C GLY A 292 12.60 -3.37 24.94
N ALA A 293 12.26 -2.70 26.06
CA ALA A 293 13.23 -2.07 26.95
C ALA A 293 12.55 -1.61 28.26
N ASP A 294 11.61 -2.38 28.82
CA ASP A 294 11.42 -2.32 30.27
C ASP A 294 12.45 -3.29 30.84
N LYS A 295 13.73 -2.87 30.81
CA LYS A 295 14.73 -3.48 31.67
C LYS A 295 14.31 -3.08 33.07
N ASP A 296 13.79 -4.06 33.79
CA ASP A 296 13.80 -4.20 35.23
C ASP A 296 14.74 -3.16 35.87
N LYS A 297 14.18 -1.98 36.14
CA LYS A 297 14.67 -1.19 37.26
C LYS A 297 13.90 -1.72 38.44
N ASP A 298 14.31 -2.92 38.85
CA ASP A 298 14.29 -3.32 40.24
C ASP A 298 14.91 -2.17 41.00
N LYS A 299 14.05 -1.27 41.48
CA LYS A 299 14.33 -0.49 42.65
C LYS A 299 14.34 -1.50 43.78
N GLU A 300 15.49 -2.14 43.92
CA GLU A 300 16.08 -2.54 45.18
C GLU A 300 15.96 -1.33 46.10
N LYS A 301 14.82 -1.30 46.79
CA LYS A 301 14.52 -0.33 47.83
C LYS A 301 15.08 -0.97 49.08
N ASP A 302 16.39 -0.84 49.23
CA ASP A 302 17.08 -1.22 50.44
C ASP A 302 16.39 -0.55 51.63
N LYS A 303 15.95 -1.45 52.50
CA LYS A 303 15.52 -1.18 53.85
C LYS A 303 16.79 -1.14 54.71
N ASP A 304 17.21 0.05 55.10
CA ASP A 304 17.96 0.28 56.34
C ASP A 304 17.34 1.57 56.94
N LYS A 305 16.52 1.52 58.00
CA LYS A 305 16.86 1.35 59.42
C LYS A 305 18.11 2.14 59.83
N ASP A 306 17.92 3.33 60.43
CA ASP A 306 18.18 3.61 61.85
C ASP A 306 17.87 5.08 62.19
N LYS A 307 16.99 5.33 63.17
CA LYS A 307 17.25 5.98 64.47
C LYS A 307 17.99 7.32 64.40
N ASP A 308 17.31 8.42 64.73
CA ASP A 308 17.36 8.96 66.10
C ASP A 308 16.38 10.10 66.37
N LYS A 309 15.95 10.14 67.63
CA LYS A 309 15.23 11.23 68.30
C LYS A 309 16.11 12.47 68.32
N ASP A 310 15.52 13.65 68.09
CA ASP A 310 15.44 14.61 69.19
C ASP A 310 14.43 15.74 68.98
N LYS A 311 13.81 16.09 70.13
CA LYS A 311 12.88 17.20 70.31
C LYS A 311 13.65 18.52 70.36
N SER A 312 13.24 19.51 69.57
CA SER A 312 13.22 20.90 70.04
C SER A 312 12.22 21.74 69.25
N LYS A 313 11.23 22.25 69.98
CA LYS A 313 10.31 23.31 69.58
C LYS A 313 11.09 24.58 69.26
N SER A 314 10.90 25.15 68.08
CA SER A 314 10.97 26.60 67.89
C SER A 314 10.02 27.02 66.79
N LYS A 315 9.09 27.89 67.19
CA LYS A 315 7.98 28.43 66.43
C LYS A 315 8.48 29.66 65.67
N SER A 316 8.70 29.54 64.37
CA SER A 316 8.96 30.70 63.50
C SER A 316 8.15 30.60 62.22
N LYS A 317 7.23 31.55 62.09
CA LYS A 317 6.25 31.72 61.02
C LYS A 317 6.94 32.39 59.83
N SER A 318 7.42 31.59 58.86
CA SER A 318 7.96 32.10 57.60
C SER A 318 7.13 31.58 56.42
N LYS A 319 6.29 32.47 55.89
CA LYS A 319 5.49 32.32 54.69
C LYS A 319 6.42 32.34 53.48
N SER A 320 6.82 31.17 52.96
CA SER A 320 7.55 31.08 51.70
C SER A 320 7.03 29.93 50.83
N LYS A 321 6.28 30.34 49.79
CA LYS A 321 6.27 29.81 48.42
C LYS A 321 6.75 28.36 48.25
N GLY A 322 5.90 27.39 48.61
CA GLY A 322 6.04 25.99 48.24
C GLY A 322 5.84 25.82 46.73
N LYS A 323 6.95 25.80 45.98
CA LYS A 323 7.03 25.54 44.55
C LYS A 323 6.81 24.04 44.35
N ASP A 324 5.55 23.66 44.16
CA ASP A 324 5.13 22.30 43.87
C ASP A 324 5.85 21.81 42.61
N LYS A 325 6.83 20.90 42.79
CA LYS A 325 7.53 20.24 41.68
C LYS A 325 6.59 19.17 41.13
N GLY A 326 5.60 19.64 40.36
CA GLY A 326 4.81 18.78 39.49
C GLY A 326 5.74 17.90 38.67
N LYS A 327 5.67 16.60 38.93
CA LYS A 327 6.23 15.55 38.08
C LYS A 327 5.70 15.79 36.68
N ASP A 328 6.49 16.44 35.83
CA ASP A 328 6.33 16.38 34.40
C ASP A 328 6.51 14.92 34.00
N LYS A 329 5.38 14.20 33.95
CA LYS A 329 5.28 12.97 33.19
C LYS A 329 5.57 13.38 31.76
N THR A 330 6.84 13.31 31.38
CA THR A 330 7.30 13.29 29.99
C THR A 330 6.61 12.09 29.34
N LYS A 331 5.38 12.32 28.86
CA LYS A 331 4.70 11.42 27.95
C LYS A 331 5.65 11.24 26.78
N SER A 332 6.39 10.14 26.78
CA SER A 332 7.18 9.70 25.64
C SER A 332 6.25 9.73 24.44
N LYS A 333 6.40 10.77 23.60
CA LYS A 333 5.66 10.91 22.35
C LYS A 333 6.13 9.76 21.48
N SER A 334 5.42 8.64 21.57
CA SER A 334 5.71 7.44 20.83
C SER A 334 5.77 7.79 19.35
N LYS A 335 6.93 7.49 18.76
CA LYS A 335 7.26 7.82 17.38
C LYS A 335 6.43 6.91 16.49
N TRP A 336 5.36 7.45 15.91
CA TRP A 336 4.49 6.74 14.97
C TRP A 336 5.31 6.16 13.80
N THR A 337 5.57 4.86 13.82
CA THR A 337 6.09 4.13 12.65
C THR A 337 4.93 3.94 11.69
N ALA A 338 4.95 4.62 10.55
CA ALA A 338 3.84 4.57 9.58
C ALA A 338 3.79 3.27 8.75
N GLY A 339 4.49 2.22 9.21
CA GLY A 339 4.63 0.91 8.57
C GLY A 339 3.40 0.01 8.72
N GLY A 340 3.63 -1.29 8.61
CA GLY A 340 2.60 -2.32 8.79
C GLY A 340 3.07 -3.70 8.35
N ARG A 341 2.23 -4.70 8.59
CA ARG A 341 2.45 -6.09 8.14
C ARG A 341 1.69 -6.33 6.83
N LEU A 342 2.43 -6.66 5.78
CA LEU A 342 1.91 -7.04 4.47
C LEU A 342 1.87 -8.56 4.37
N MET A 343 0.68 -9.12 4.19
CA MET A 343 0.43 -10.55 3.99
C MET A 343 0.00 -10.76 2.53
N MET A 344 0.49 -11.80 1.89
CA MET A 344 0.35 -12.04 0.44
C MET A 344 -0.05 -13.49 0.20
N ASP A 345 -1.10 -13.71 -0.58
CA ASP A 345 -1.47 -15.02 -1.13
C ASP A 345 -0.92 -15.10 -2.55
N LEU A 346 0.10 -15.93 -2.73
CA LEU A 346 0.76 -16.21 -4.00
C LEU A 346 0.34 -17.58 -4.57
N GLY A 347 -0.61 -18.27 -3.94
CA GLY A 347 -1.03 -19.63 -4.34
C GLY A 347 -1.54 -19.70 -5.79
N ASP A 348 -2.19 -18.64 -6.26
CA ASP A 348 -2.65 -18.47 -7.66
C ASP A 348 -1.55 -18.55 -8.72
N TRP A 349 -0.30 -18.39 -8.30
CA TRP A 349 0.87 -18.38 -9.17
C TRP A 349 1.89 -19.46 -8.81
N ALA A 350 1.62 -20.29 -7.80
CA ALA A 350 2.55 -21.31 -7.32
C ALA A 350 2.92 -22.34 -8.41
N ASP A 351 1.96 -22.69 -9.28
CA ASP A 351 2.17 -23.65 -10.38
C ASP A 351 2.80 -23.01 -11.63
N ARG A 352 3.12 -21.71 -11.59
CA ARG A 352 3.74 -21.00 -12.70
C ARG A 352 5.26 -20.99 -12.55
N LYS A 353 5.93 -20.52 -13.61
CA LYS A 353 7.38 -20.27 -13.58
C LYS A 353 7.74 -19.41 -12.37
N PRO A 354 8.83 -19.70 -11.64
CA PRO A 354 9.22 -18.96 -10.44
C PRO A 354 9.37 -17.46 -10.69
N GLN A 355 9.83 -17.08 -11.88
CA GLN A 355 9.93 -15.70 -12.33
C GLN A 355 8.60 -14.94 -12.24
N VAL A 356 7.48 -15.61 -12.54
CA VAL A 356 6.14 -14.98 -12.47
C VAL A 356 5.75 -14.73 -11.02
N VAL A 357 6.06 -15.67 -10.12
CA VAL A 357 5.81 -15.49 -8.67
C VAL A 357 6.60 -14.30 -8.14
N GLU A 358 7.87 -14.18 -8.54
CA GLU A 358 8.72 -13.04 -8.18
C GLU A 358 8.21 -11.71 -8.76
N GLN A 359 7.73 -11.70 -10.00
CA GLN A 359 7.10 -10.53 -10.62
C GLN A 359 5.87 -10.08 -9.83
N VAL A 360 4.98 -11.01 -9.47
CA VAL A 360 3.77 -10.71 -8.68
C VAL A 360 4.16 -10.19 -7.29
N GLU A 361 5.14 -10.82 -6.64
CA GLU A 361 5.61 -10.39 -5.34
C GLU A 361 6.15 -8.95 -5.39
N ALA A 362 7.06 -8.66 -6.32
CA ALA A 362 7.64 -7.34 -6.51
C ALA A 362 6.57 -6.29 -6.83
N LEU A 363 5.59 -6.63 -7.67
CA LEU A 363 4.46 -5.76 -8.02
C LEU A 363 3.60 -5.42 -6.80
N ILE A 364 3.28 -6.41 -5.96
CA ILE A 364 2.48 -6.20 -4.74
C ILE A 364 3.25 -5.31 -3.75
N VAL A 365 4.55 -5.58 -3.52
CA VAL A 365 5.38 -4.76 -2.62
C VAL A 365 5.48 -3.33 -3.14
N ALA A 366 5.82 -3.14 -4.42
CA ALA A 366 5.95 -1.81 -5.03
C ALA A 366 4.63 -1.03 -4.98
N SER A 367 3.51 -1.67 -5.34
CA SER A 367 2.19 -1.02 -5.30
C SER A 367 1.75 -0.67 -3.88
N CYS A 368 2.07 -1.49 -2.89
CA CYS A 368 1.85 -1.20 -1.47
C CYS A 368 2.63 0.04 -1.02
N LEU A 369 3.91 0.16 -1.39
CA LEU A 369 4.72 1.34 -1.09
C LEU A 369 4.17 2.61 -1.76
N VAL A 370 3.67 2.51 -2.99
CA VAL A 370 2.98 3.61 -3.67
C VAL A 370 1.72 4.02 -2.90
N MET A 371 0.93 3.07 -2.40
CA MET A 371 -0.26 3.35 -1.58
C MET A 371 0.10 4.11 -0.29
N LEU A 372 1.13 3.67 0.42
CA LEU A 372 1.63 4.34 1.63
C LEU A 372 2.13 5.75 1.33
N LYS A 373 2.78 5.97 0.18
CA LYS A 373 3.22 7.29 -0.26
C LYS A 373 2.03 8.21 -0.57
N LYS A 374 1.03 7.75 -1.33
CA LYS A 374 -0.18 8.51 -1.64
C LYS A 374 -0.93 8.93 -0.38
N GLU A 375 -1.08 8.01 0.59
CA GLU A 375 -1.75 8.29 1.86
C GLU A 375 -1.01 9.37 2.66
N ARG A 376 0.32 9.30 2.73
CA ARG A 376 1.15 10.31 3.40
C ARG A 376 0.99 11.68 2.74
N ASP A 377 1.04 11.73 1.42
CA ASP A 377 0.93 13.00 0.68
C ASP A 377 -0.44 13.63 0.83
N ARG A 378 -1.51 12.82 0.84
CA ARG A 378 -2.85 13.34 1.13
C ARG A 378 -2.94 13.96 2.52
N ARG A 379 -2.36 13.33 3.55
CA ARG A 379 -2.35 13.91 4.91
C ARG A 379 -1.60 15.23 4.96
N ARG A 380 -0.48 15.34 4.24
CA ARG A 380 0.27 16.60 4.12
C ARG A 380 -0.55 17.68 3.43
N MET A 381 -1.26 17.34 2.37
CA MET A 381 -2.15 18.26 1.68
C MET A 381 -3.28 18.75 2.60
N ASN A 382 -3.89 17.85 3.37
CA ASN A 382 -4.90 18.23 4.36
C ASN A 382 -4.31 19.15 5.45
N GLN A 383 -3.09 18.86 5.94
CA GLN A 383 -2.40 19.71 6.91
C GLN A 383 -2.08 21.10 6.32
N SER A 384 -1.60 21.18 5.07
CA SER A 384 -1.31 22.46 4.43
C SER A 384 -2.57 23.29 4.21
N ILE A 385 -3.70 22.66 3.87
CA ILE A 385 -4.99 23.35 3.72
C ILE A 385 -5.46 23.91 5.07
N MET A 386 -5.35 23.13 6.17
CA MET A 386 -5.72 23.59 7.51
C MET A 386 -4.87 24.78 8.00
N MET A 387 -3.56 24.77 7.71
CA MET A 387 -2.68 25.88 8.09
C MET A 387 -2.86 27.12 7.20
N GLY A 388 -3.08 26.94 5.89
CA GLY A 388 -3.27 28.04 4.95
C GLY A 388 -4.64 28.72 5.07
N GLY A 389 -5.69 27.98 5.45
CA GLY A 389 -7.03 28.52 5.62
C GLY A 389 -7.22 29.44 6.83
N SER A 390 -6.32 29.41 7.81
CA SER A 390 -6.44 30.22 9.03
C SER A 390 -5.89 31.65 8.88
N SER A 391 -5.29 32.00 7.74
CA SER A 391 -4.59 33.29 7.53
C SER A 391 -5.48 34.39 6.90
N GLY A 392 -6.74 34.13 6.57
CA GLY A 392 -7.55 35.01 5.70
C GLY A 392 -8.63 35.88 6.36
N GLY A 393 -8.77 35.88 7.69
CA GLY A 393 -9.94 36.46 8.38
C GLY A 393 -9.69 37.75 9.16
N GLY A 394 -9.00 38.74 8.57
CA GLY A 394 -8.77 40.03 9.22
C GLY A 394 -8.74 41.17 8.21
N ARG A 395 -9.91 41.67 7.82
CA ARG A 395 -10.09 42.99 7.22
C ARG A 395 -11.38 43.60 7.71
#